data_AF-A0A973AUZ7-F1
#
_entry.id   AF-A0A973AUZ7-F1
#
_cell.length_a   1.000
_cell.length_b   1.000
_cell.length_c   1.000
_cell.angle_alpha   90.00
_cell.angle_beta   90.00
_cell.angle_gamma   90.00
#
_symmetry.space_group_name_H-M   'P 1'
#
loop_
_entity.id
_entity.type
_entity.pdbx_description
1 polymer ?
#
loop_
_entity_poly.entity_id
_entity_poly.type
_entity_poly.pdbx_seq_one_letter_code
_entity_poly.pdbx_strand_id
1 'polypeptide(L)'
;MTWLKPLIYLALFVSFELVWAGNPAFNRRPLLDVATIEGWINDPVETPKSVEHLLLRFPALYRSHFVLMHDSLSLHQATATHPRIIFFGPDARLLAAVSTFPEDPRRDIIELIQFEPQTAKYSFHEVSFIGKSPQIVHEPPKCKSCHGMDGRPNWEPYDMWPGSYGSVHDTIPSRSLEHNFFTEFLLNFKKNDRLQSLHGDFFMKDEGSAGKTNYFTVSRGSSSNASLSILLGFSNRERLARQIINSKDHSQYRYAIIAALLGCPQEPREFLRKDLKLNHPKSFKEVLDETQKLIHQGHLRRLHLSEEFQKTSPDNDISERVDRFGLRQKEIVRVAKLRYLLENRTVDKLEMDRWSLSHRKDTYDLNDGLSGLENLVGHYVPMAFSLSESITSKITYETIPFAITSYDSDAIPSNKEKEVFALQAFEAPSPSKELCEELAINGKAELTWKR
;
A
#
# COMPACT_ATOMS: atom_id res chain seq x y z
N MET A 1 20.93 -51.01 33.49
CA MET A 1 21.49 -50.10 32.46
C MET A 1 20.34 -49.48 31.70
N THR A 2 19.79 -48.42 32.27
CA THR A 2 18.64 -47.66 31.79
C THR A 2 19.14 -46.27 31.46
N TRP A 3 18.98 -45.85 30.20
CA TRP A 3 19.45 -44.55 29.71
C TRP A 3 18.50 -43.44 30.17
N LEU A 4 19.00 -42.59 31.06
CA LEU A 4 18.50 -41.23 31.26
C LEU A 4 18.97 -40.34 30.09
N LYS A 5 18.05 -39.69 29.40
CA LYS A 5 18.26 -38.35 28.80
C LYS A 5 16.98 -37.51 28.99
N PRO A 6 17.11 -36.19 29.20
CA PRO A 6 16.24 -35.48 30.14
C PRO A 6 15.08 -34.73 29.47
N LEU A 7 13.98 -34.65 30.22
CA LEU A 7 12.94 -33.64 30.10
C LEU A 7 13.54 -32.24 30.32
N ILE A 8 13.88 -31.54 29.24
CA ILE A 8 14.12 -30.09 29.23
C ILE A 8 13.52 -29.55 27.94
N TYR A 9 12.20 -29.35 27.89
CA TYR A 9 11.53 -28.51 26.87
C TYR A 9 10.13 -28.06 27.31
N LEU A 10 9.90 -27.90 28.63
CA LEU A 10 8.58 -27.55 29.17
C LEU A 10 8.68 -26.44 30.24
N ALA A 11 9.22 -25.27 29.88
CA ALA A 11 9.14 -24.06 30.72
C ALA A 11 9.51 -22.77 29.96
N LEU A 12 8.88 -22.52 28.81
CA LEU A 12 8.81 -21.19 28.19
C LEU A 12 7.43 -21.01 27.53
N PHE A 13 6.37 -21.35 28.26
CA PHE A 13 5.05 -20.76 28.00
C PHE A 13 5.06 -19.37 28.62
N VAL A 14 5.65 -18.42 27.91
CA VAL A 14 5.22 -17.02 28.05
C VAL A 14 3.74 -17.05 27.71
N SER A 15 2.92 -16.63 28.67
CA SER A 15 1.52 -16.30 28.47
C SER A 15 1.42 -15.24 27.38
N PHE A 16 1.40 -15.67 26.13
CA PHE A 16 0.88 -14.92 25.01
C PHE A 16 -0.63 -14.87 25.25
N GLU A 17 -1.09 -13.79 25.90
CA GLU A 17 -2.40 -13.31 25.50
C GLU A 17 -2.33 -13.14 23.99
N LEU A 18 -3.07 -14.00 23.29
CA LEU A 18 -3.36 -13.88 21.87
C LEU A 18 -4.10 -12.56 21.65
N VAL A 19 -3.34 -11.47 21.67
CA VAL A 19 -3.68 -10.24 20.97
C VAL A 19 -3.78 -10.67 19.53
N TRP A 20 -5.03 -10.87 19.12
CA TRP A 20 -5.45 -11.15 17.77
C TRP A 20 -4.57 -10.36 16.80
N ALA A 21 -3.79 -11.05 15.97
CA ALA A 21 -2.85 -10.44 15.01
C ALA A 21 -3.58 -9.77 13.83
N GLY A 22 -4.70 -9.09 14.10
CA GLY A 22 -5.04 -7.88 13.39
C GLY A 22 -4.14 -6.79 13.95
N ASN A 23 -3.31 -6.19 13.10
CA ASN A 23 -2.43 -5.10 13.50
C ASN A 23 -3.25 -4.07 14.31
N PRO A 24 -2.91 -3.74 15.57
CA PRO A 24 -3.74 -2.90 16.44
C PRO A 24 -4.10 -1.53 15.83
N ALA A 25 -3.40 -1.09 14.78
CA ALA A 25 -3.69 0.11 13.98
C ALA A 25 -5.04 0.00 13.30
N PHE A 26 -5.33 -1.17 12.75
CA PHE A 26 -6.54 -1.44 12.00
C PHE A 26 -7.71 -1.85 12.93
N ASN A 27 -7.47 -2.11 14.21
CA ASN A 27 -8.56 -2.31 15.17
C ASN A 27 -9.05 -1.00 15.81
N ARG A 28 -8.34 0.12 15.60
CA ARG A 28 -8.80 1.45 16.03
C ARG A 28 -9.90 1.96 15.09
N ARG A 29 -10.83 2.74 15.65
CA ARG A 29 -11.80 3.51 14.85
C ARG A 29 -11.00 4.49 13.97
N PRO A 30 -11.30 4.61 12.66
CA PRO A 30 -10.61 5.59 11.82
C PRO A 30 -10.77 6.99 12.39
N LEU A 31 -9.73 7.82 12.25
CA LEU A 31 -9.75 9.21 12.72
C LEU A 31 -10.86 10.03 12.02
N LEU A 32 -11.13 9.71 10.76
CA LEU A 32 -12.17 10.30 9.94
C LEU A 32 -12.74 9.23 9.01
N ASP A 33 -14.05 9.20 8.86
CA ASP A 33 -14.76 8.33 7.93
C ASP A 33 -15.84 9.12 7.17
N VAL A 34 -16.39 8.52 6.11
CA VAL A 34 -17.43 9.10 5.26
C VAL A 34 -18.69 9.42 6.06
N ALA A 35 -19.07 8.57 7.02
CA ALA A 35 -20.25 8.77 7.86
C ALA A 35 -20.11 10.04 8.73
N THR A 36 -18.90 10.32 9.22
CA THR A 36 -18.59 11.54 9.96
C THR A 36 -18.69 12.77 9.06
N ILE A 37 -18.14 12.71 7.85
CA ILE A 37 -18.28 13.80 6.85
C ILE A 37 -19.75 14.03 6.49
N GLU A 38 -20.50 12.95 6.27
CA GLU A 38 -21.93 13.00 6.00
C GLU A 38 -22.71 13.65 7.15
N GLY A 39 -22.35 13.34 8.41
CA GLY A 39 -22.88 14.00 9.58
C GLY A 39 -22.63 15.52 9.56
N TRP A 40 -21.43 15.96 9.20
CA TRP A 40 -21.10 17.39 9.12
C TRP A 40 -21.86 18.12 8.02
N ILE A 41 -22.04 17.53 6.84
CA ILE A 41 -22.77 18.17 5.74
C ILE A 41 -24.29 18.22 5.97
N ASN A 42 -24.81 17.35 6.84
CA ASN A 42 -26.23 17.29 7.19
C ASN A 42 -26.56 18.05 8.49
N ASP A 43 -25.56 18.58 9.20
CA ASP A 43 -25.75 19.41 10.39
C ASP A 43 -26.43 20.75 10.01
N PRO A 44 -27.64 21.06 10.49
CA PRO A 44 -28.36 22.27 10.11
C PRO A 44 -27.78 23.55 10.74
N VAL A 45 -27.04 23.44 11.84
CA VAL A 45 -26.45 24.59 12.56
C VAL A 45 -25.07 24.89 11.98
N GLU A 46 -24.29 23.83 11.77
CA GLU A 46 -22.91 23.93 11.35
C GLU A 46 -22.69 23.29 9.97
N THR A 47 -23.55 23.49 8.97
CA THR A 47 -23.26 22.94 7.64
C THR A 47 -22.03 23.63 7.01
N PRO A 48 -20.99 22.91 6.55
CA PRO A 48 -19.92 23.50 5.76
C PRO A 48 -20.48 24.11 4.46
N LYS A 49 -19.96 25.28 4.06
CA LYS A 49 -20.48 26.05 2.92
C LYS A 49 -19.58 25.99 1.68
N SER A 50 -18.38 25.46 1.82
CA SER A 50 -17.41 25.28 0.73
C SER A 50 -16.48 24.10 1.05
N VAL A 51 -15.69 23.72 0.05
CA VAL A 51 -14.60 22.74 0.21
C VAL A 51 -13.66 23.16 1.34
N GLU A 52 -13.24 24.42 1.35
CA GLU A 52 -12.29 24.96 2.35
C GLU A 52 -12.87 24.89 3.77
N HIS A 53 -14.15 25.23 3.95
CA HIS A 53 -14.81 25.13 5.26
C HIS A 53 -14.90 23.67 5.73
N LEU A 54 -15.18 22.72 4.83
CA LEU A 54 -15.16 21.30 5.20
C LEU A 54 -13.75 20.80 5.52
N LEU A 55 -12.74 21.18 4.72
CA LEU A 55 -11.36 20.81 4.99
C LEU A 55 -10.89 21.32 6.35
N LEU A 56 -11.26 22.54 6.77
CA LEU A 56 -10.90 23.06 8.10
C LEU A 56 -11.46 22.24 9.27
N ARG A 57 -12.50 21.43 9.05
CA ARG A 57 -13.04 20.50 10.05
C ARG A 57 -12.29 19.19 10.16
N PHE A 58 -11.47 18.87 9.16
CA PHE A 58 -10.65 17.66 9.24
C PHE A 58 -9.70 17.80 10.44
N PRO A 59 -9.56 16.73 11.26
CA PRO A 59 -8.63 16.76 12.39
C PRO A 59 -7.24 17.21 11.94
N ALA A 60 -6.56 17.99 12.78
CA ALA A 60 -5.23 18.52 12.44
C ALA A 60 -4.24 17.42 12.02
N LEU A 61 -4.30 16.27 12.69
CA LEU A 61 -3.51 15.08 12.37
C LEU A 61 -3.83 14.49 10.99
N TYR A 62 -5.08 14.60 10.51
CA TYR A 62 -5.44 14.18 9.15
C TYR A 62 -4.89 15.18 8.12
N ARG A 63 -4.98 16.48 8.40
CA ARG A 63 -4.47 17.54 7.51
C ARG A 63 -2.95 17.63 7.43
N SER A 64 -2.24 16.98 8.34
CA SER A 64 -0.77 16.93 8.34
C SER A 64 -0.18 15.82 7.47
N HIS A 65 -1.03 14.99 6.86
CA HIS A 65 -0.68 13.85 6.03
C HIS A 65 -1.30 14.06 4.65
N PHE A 66 -0.47 14.43 3.68
CA PHE A 66 -0.93 14.67 2.33
C PHE A 66 0.19 14.53 1.30
N VAL A 67 -0.18 14.11 0.10
CA VAL A 67 0.69 14.20 -1.09
C VAL A 67 0.21 15.32 -2.01
N LEU A 68 1.13 15.88 -2.79
CA LEU A 68 0.85 16.95 -3.74
C LEU A 68 1.15 16.46 -5.17
N MET A 69 0.12 16.38 -6.00
CA MET A 69 0.25 15.99 -7.40
C MET A 69 0.33 17.25 -8.27
N HIS A 70 1.49 17.55 -8.83
CA HIS A 70 1.67 18.65 -9.79
C HIS A 70 1.20 18.28 -11.20
N ASP A 71 1.11 16.98 -11.51
CA ASP A 71 0.52 16.44 -12.74
C ASP A 71 -0.40 15.28 -12.35
N SER A 72 -1.72 15.52 -12.41
CA SER A 72 -2.70 14.55 -11.92
C SER A 72 -3.37 13.79 -13.05
N LEU A 73 -3.39 12.46 -12.94
CA LEU A 73 -4.11 11.57 -13.85
C LEU A 73 -5.57 11.32 -13.42
N SER A 74 -6.14 12.15 -12.53
CA SER A 74 -7.53 12.03 -12.08
C SER A 74 -8.46 12.97 -12.84
N LEU A 75 -9.73 13.04 -12.42
CA LEU A 75 -10.68 14.00 -12.95
C LEU A 75 -10.37 15.43 -12.47
N HIS A 76 -9.69 15.59 -11.33
CA HIS A 76 -9.20 16.88 -10.87
C HIS A 76 -7.99 17.32 -11.68
N GLN A 77 -8.02 18.57 -12.13
CA GLN A 77 -6.87 19.16 -12.81
C GLN A 77 -5.80 19.58 -11.80
N ALA A 78 -4.55 19.56 -12.24
CA ALA A 78 -3.41 20.02 -11.47
C ALA A 78 -2.38 20.68 -12.39
N THR A 79 -1.63 21.62 -11.82
CA THR A 79 -0.42 22.19 -12.43
C THR A 79 0.69 22.25 -11.40
N ALA A 80 1.91 22.56 -11.83
CA ALA A 80 3.03 22.84 -10.93
C ALA A 80 2.65 23.82 -9.81
N THR A 81 2.09 24.98 -10.15
CA THR A 81 1.77 26.00 -9.15
C THR A 81 0.44 25.76 -8.43
N HIS A 82 -0.40 24.87 -8.95
CA HIS A 82 -1.70 24.52 -8.39
C HIS A 82 -1.87 23.00 -8.34
N PRO A 83 -1.14 22.31 -7.44
CA PRO A 83 -1.20 20.86 -7.36
C PRO A 83 -2.56 20.37 -6.85
N ARG A 84 -2.92 19.13 -7.18
CA ARG A 84 -3.98 18.41 -6.49
C ARG A 84 -3.44 17.88 -5.16
N ILE A 85 -4.19 18.08 -4.08
CA ILE A 85 -3.84 17.59 -2.76
C ILE A 85 -4.58 16.27 -2.54
N ILE A 86 -3.91 15.26 -2.03
CA ILE A 86 -4.54 14.03 -1.53
C ILE A 86 -4.20 13.93 -0.05
N PHE A 87 -5.15 14.22 0.81
CA PHE A 87 -5.08 14.02 2.25
C PHE A 87 -5.31 12.55 2.59
N PHE A 88 -4.61 12.06 3.61
CA PHE A 88 -4.79 10.73 4.15
C PHE A 88 -4.70 10.76 5.67
N GLY A 89 -5.44 9.90 6.36
CA GLY A 89 -5.27 9.72 7.81
C GLY A 89 -3.95 8.99 8.13
N PRO A 90 -3.56 8.90 9.41
CA PRO A 90 -2.42 8.07 9.82
C PRO A 90 -2.59 6.57 9.51
N ASP A 91 -3.79 6.14 9.12
CA ASP A 91 -4.13 4.78 8.69
C ASP A 91 -4.45 4.67 7.19
N ALA A 92 -4.46 5.80 6.46
CA ALA A 92 -4.92 5.95 5.08
C ALA A 92 -6.25 5.23 4.75
N ARG A 93 -7.13 5.05 5.75
CA ARG A 93 -8.42 4.38 5.55
C ARG A 93 -9.41 5.25 4.81
N LEU A 94 -9.34 6.54 5.04
CA LEU A 94 -9.99 7.54 4.21
C LEU A 94 -8.89 8.31 3.47
N LEU A 95 -9.07 8.44 2.17
CA LEU A 95 -8.35 9.39 1.32
C LEU A 95 -9.34 10.49 0.93
N ALA A 96 -8.89 11.74 0.94
CA ALA A 96 -9.67 12.87 0.45
C ALA A 96 -8.83 13.70 -0.51
N ALA A 97 -9.32 13.92 -1.72
CA ALA A 97 -8.58 14.66 -2.74
C ALA A 97 -9.34 15.90 -3.22
N VAL A 98 -8.59 16.97 -3.43
CA VAL A 98 -9.10 18.27 -3.92
C VAL A 98 -8.10 18.87 -4.90
N SER A 99 -8.59 19.56 -5.93
CA SER A 99 -7.73 20.40 -6.77
C SER A 99 -7.42 21.73 -6.08
N THR A 100 -6.28 22.33 -6.37
CA THR A 100 -6.03 23.75 -6.05
C THR A 100 -6.05 24.65 -7.28
N PHE A 101 -6.31 24.08 -8.47
CA PHE A 101 -6.34 24.79 -9.74
C PHE A 101 -7.62 25.63 -9.87
N PRO A 102 -7.51 26.96 -10.03
CA PRO A 102 -8.67 27.82 -9.96
C PRO A 102 -9.74 27.56 -11.02
N GLU A 103 -9.31 27.13 -12.20
CA GLU A 103 -10.13 26.85 -13.38
C GLU A 103 -10.59 25.39 -13.47
N ASP A 104 -10.26 24.54 -12.48
CA ASP A 104 -10.76 23.16 -12.47
C ASP A 104 -12.30 23.16 -12.40
N PRO A 105 -13.02 22.60 -13.39
CA PRO A 105 -14.48 22.49 -13.34
C PRO A 105 -14.99 21.68 -12.14
N ARG A 106 -14.11 20.90 -11.50
CA ARG A 106 -14.40 20.10 -10.31
C ARG A 106 -13.85 20.74 -9.04
N ARG A 107 -13.43 22.01 -9.09
CA ARG A 107 -12.90 22.73 -7.93
C ARG A 107 -13.80 22.56 -6.70
N ASP A 108 -15.11 22.65 -6.81
CA ASP A 108 -16.04 22.55 -5.67
C ASP A 108 -16.46 21.11 -5.31
N ILE A 109 -15.61 20.12 -5.61
CA ILE A 109 -15.82 18.71 -5.31
C ILE A 109 -14.64 18.18 -4.50
N ILE A 110 -14.94 17.35 -3.50
CA ILE A 110 -13.97 16.52 -2.78
C ILE A 110 -14.18 15.07 -3.23
N GLU A 111 -13.14 14.44 -3.77
CA GLU A 111 -13.14 13.01 -4.07
C GLU A 111 -12.72 12.22 -2.82
N LEU A 112 -13.48 11.20 -2.44
CA LEU A 112 -13.20 10.37 -1.27
C LEU A 112 -13.03 8.90 -1.68
N ILE A 113 -12.05 8.23 -1.08
CA ILE A 113 -11.90 6.77 -1.15
C ILE A 113 -11.82 6.25 0.28
N GLN A 114 -12.70 5.34 0.67
CA GLN A 114 -12.72 4.74 2.00
C GLN A 114 -12.49 3.24 1.91
N PHE A 115 -11.55 2.71 2.70
CA PHE A 115 -11.38 1.28 2.92
C PHE A 115 -12.34 0.80 4.02
N GLU A 116 -13.11 -0.24 3.71
CA GLU A 116 -14.08 -0.88 4.60
C GLU A 116 -13.50 -2.18 5.19
N PRO A 117 -12.98 -2.17 6.44
CA PRO A 117 -12.25 -3.32 6.97
C PRO A 117 -13.09 -4.60 7.06
N GLN A 118 -14.38 -4.47 7.34
CA GLN A 118 -15.28 -5.62 7.45
C GLN A 118 -15.40 -6.41 6.15
N THR A 119 -15.39 -5.71 5.02
CA THR A 119 -15.51 -6.33 3.69
C THR A 119 -14.19 -6.41 2.95
N ALA A 120 -13.14 -5.76 3.46
CA ALA A 120 -11.85 -5.52 2.83
C ALA A 120 -12.01 -4.96 1.41
N LYS A 121 -12.86 -3.95 1.23
CA LYS A 121 -13.14 -3.30 -0.07
C LYS A 121 -12.97 -1.80 0.04
N TYR A 122 -12.70 -1.14 -1.08
CA TYR A 122 -12.77 0.31 -1.15
C TYR A 122 -14.13 0.77 -1.67
N SER A 123 -14.68 1.80 -1.04
CA SER A 123 -15.86 2.53 -1.46
C SER A 123 -15.46 3.94 -1.93
N PHE A 124 -16.16 4.44 -2.94
CA PHE A 124 -15.84 5.72 -3.59
C PHE A 124 -16.97 6.71 -3.35
N HIS A 125 -16.64 7.95 -3.01
CA HIS A 125 -17.64 8.98 -2.73
C HIS A 125 -17.20 10.33 -3.26
N GLU A 126 -18.14 11.23 -3.43
CA GLU A 126 -17.87 12.63 -3.72
C GLU A 126 -18.69 13.53 -2.83
N VAL A 127 -18.08 14.58 -2.27
CA VAL A 127 -18.81 15.68 -1.66
C VAL A 127 -18.81 16.84 -2.63
N SER A 128 -19.97 17.20 -3.16
CA SER A 128 -20.15 18.31 -4.07
C SER A 128 -20.74 19.52 -3.35
N PHE A 129 -20.10 20.67 -3.50
CA PHE A 129 -20.60 21.98 -3.07
C PHE A 129 -21.27 22.75 -4.22
N ILE A 130 -21.47 22.10 -5.38
CA ILE A 130 -22.15 22.70 -6.51
C ILE A 130 -23.65 22.74 -6.20
N GLY A 131 -24.22 23.95 -6.10
CA GLY A 131 -25.64 24.16 -5.83
C GLY A 131 -25.88 24.89 -4.50
N LYS A 132 -27.06 24.68 -3.90
CA LYS A 132 -27.48 25.39 -2.67
C LYS A 132 -26.98 24.76 -1.37
N SER A 133 -26.72 23.46 -1.38
CA SER A 133 -26.35 22.68 -0.20
C SER A 133 -25.34 21.61 -0.59
N PRO A 134 -24.35 21.30 0.26
CA PRO A 134 -23.42 20.20 -0.01
C PRO A 134 -24.18 18.89 -0.15
N GLN A 135 -23.75 18.03 -1.07
CA GLN A 135 -24.34 16.73 -1.32
C GLN A 135 -23.23 15.67 -1.37
N ILE A 136 -23.48 14.52 -0.74
CA ILE A 136 -22.62 13.36 -0.90
C ILE A 136 -23.18 12.41 -1.96
N VAL A 137 -22.34 11.97 -2.88
CA VAL A 137 -22.67 10.98 -3.91
C VAL A 137 -21.85 9.73 -3.64
N HIS A 138 -22.53 8.63 -3.32
CA HIS A 138 -21.91 7.33 -3.11
C HIS A 138 -21.74 6.57 -4.43
N GLU A 139 -20.63 5.86 -4.56
CA GLU A 139 -20.28 5.01 -5.70
C GLU A 139 -20.47 5.67 -7.09
N PRO A 140 -19.99 6.91 -7.29
CA PRO A 140 -20.20 7.63 -8.55
C PRO A 140 -19.60 6.84 -9.73
N PRO A 141 -20.38 6.57 -10.82
CA PRO A 141 -19.95 5.68 -11.89
C PRO A 141 -18.62 6.07 -12.57
N LYS A 142 -18.33 7.38 -12.64
CA LYS A 142 -17.09 7.91 -13.22
C LYS A 142 -15.82 7.52 -12.45
N CYS A 143 -15.90 7.15 -11.17
CA CYS A 143 -14.74 6.61 -10.46
C CYS A 143 -14.38 5.21 -10.97
N LYS A 144 -15.38 4.40 -11.36
CA LYS A 144 -15.18 3.02 -11.83
C LYS A 144 -14.49 2.93 -13.18
N SER A 145 -14.51 3.99 -14.00
CA SER A 145 -13.79 3.99 -15.29
C SER A 145 -12.28 3.87 -15.10
N CYS A 146 -11.74 4.49 -14.04
CA CYS A 146 -10.31 4.46 -13.73
C CYS A 146 -9.96 3.41 -12.67
N HIS A 147 -10.79 3.23 -11.64
CA HIS A 147 -10.50 2.32 -10.53
C HIS A 147 -10.94 0.87 -10.79
N GLY A 148 -11.81 0.64 -11.78
CA GLY A 148 -12.34 -0.68 -12.11
C GLY A 148 -13.48 -1.14 -11.20
N MET A 149 -13.94 -2.38 -11.43
CA MET A 149 -15.05 -2.98 -10.68
C MET A 149 -14.65 -3.37 -9.24
N ASP A 150 -13.45 -3.90 -9.10
CA ASP A 150 -12.81 -4.13 -7.82
C ASP A 150 -11.95 -2.91 -7.49
N GLY A 151 -12.66 -1.86 -7.07
CA GLY A 151 -12.09 -0.55 -6.88
C GLY A 151 -11.01 -0.56 -5.80
N ARG A 152 -9.93 0.18 -6.06
CA ARG A 152 -8.82 0.45 -5.15
C ARG A 152 -8.18 1.79 -5.54
N PRO A 153 -7.44 2.46 -4.64
CA PRO A 153 -6.65 3.63 -5.03
C PRO A 153 -5.70 3.30 -6.18
N ASN A 154 -5.56 4.22 -7.11
CA ASN A 154 -4.55 4.12 -8.15
C ASN A 154 -3.33 4.93 -7.69
N TRP A 155 -2.29 4.24 -7.24
CA TRP A 155 -1.07 4.80 -6.66
C TRP A 155 0.12 3.90 -7.04
N GLU A 156 1.14 4.45 -7.69
CA GLU A 156 2.29 3.64 -8.11
C GLU A 156 3.01 3.02 -6.89
N PRO A 157 3.55 1.80 -7.02
CA PRO A 157 4.40 1.18 -6.00
C PRO A 157 5.62 2.04 -5.67
N TYR A 158 6.19 1.83 -4.48
CA TYR A 158 7.46 2.43 -4.12
C TYR A 158 8.54 2.03 -5.14
N ASP A 159 9.44 2.92 -5.56
CA ASP A 159 9.85 4.23 -5.02
C ASP A 159 9.48 5.45 -5.86
N MET A 160 8.58 5.27 -6.83
CA MET A 160 8.33 6.28 -7.85
C MET A 160 6.86 6.60 -8.00
N TRP A 161 6.54 7.89 -7.90
CA TRP A 161 5.19 8.44 -8.00
C TRP A 161 5.17 9.57 -9.04
N PRO A 162 5.08 9.21 -10.34
CA PRO A 162 5.05 10.19 -11.42
C PRO A 162 3.96 11.24 -11.18
N GLY A 163 4.33 12.51 -11.35
CA GLY A 163 3.43 13.64 -11.16
C GLY A 163 3.21 14.09 -9.71
N SER A 164 3.78 13.40 -8.72
CA SER A 164 3.84 13.86 -7.32
C SER A 164 5.10 14.70 -7.07
N TYR A 165 5.03 15.66 -6.16
CA TYR A 165 6.25 16.23 -5.57
C TYR A 165 6.94 15.21 -4.66
N GLY A 166 8.26 15.11 -4.73
CA GLY A 166 9.03 13.98 -4.20
C GLY A 166 8.86 12.73 -5.05
N SER A 167 8.79 12.88 -6.38
CA SER A 167 8.42 11.82 -7.33
C SER A 167 9.31 10.58 -7.27
N VAL A 168 10.56 10.72 -6.79
CA VAL A 168 11.53 9.63 -6.64
C VAL A 168 12.05 9.61 -5.21
N HIS A 169 11.69 8.56 -4.45
CA HIS A 169 12.05 8.37 -3.04
C HIS A 169 11.71 9.57 -2.12
N ASP A 170 10.64 10.33 -2.40
CA ASP A 170 10.30 11.54 -1.65
C ASP A 170 11.38 12.64 -1.72
N THR A 171 12.26 12.57 -2.72
CA THR A 171 13.32 13.55 -2.96
C THR A 171 13.02 14.42 -4.16
N ILE A 172 13.39 15.70 -4.09
CA ILE A 172 13.31 16.64 -5.20
C ILE A 172 14.74 17.06 -5.56
N PRO A 173 15.39 16.40 -6.54
CA PRO A 173 16.78 16.69 -6.88
C PRO A 173 16.96 18.14 -7.31
N SER A 174 18.00 18.80 -6.79
CA SER A 174 18.37 20.14 -7.25
C SER A 174 18.64 20.14 -8.76
N ARG A 175 18.25 21.23 -9.46
CA ARG A 175 18.36 21.41 -10.92
C ARG A 175 17.48 20.47 -11.78
N SER A 176 16.57 19.72 -11.17
CA SER A 176 15.52 18.99 -11.92
C SER A 176 14.39 19.92 -12.36
N LEU A 177 13.58 19.47 -13.32
CA LEU A 177 12.34 20.15 -13.71
C LEU A 177 11.37 20.24 -12.52
N GLU A 178 11.24 19.15 -11.76
CA GLU A 178 10.42 19.08 -10.55
C GLU A 178 10.84 20.12 -9.50
N HIS A 179 12.15 20.36 -9.33
CA HIS A 179 12.66 21.40 -8.45
C HIS A 179 12.22 22.80 -8.87
N ASN A 180 12.21 23.08 -10.17
CA ASN A 180 11.73 24.36 -10.70
C ASN A 180 10.23 24.51 -10.43
N PHE A 181 9.44 23.48 -10.70
CA PHE A 181 8.01 23.44 -10.38
C PHE A 181 7.77 23.67 -8.89
N PHE A 182 8.51 22.99 -8.02
CA PHE A 182 8.33 23.10 -6.58
C PHE A 182 8.71 24.49 -6.07
N THR A 183 9.78 25.08 -6.62
CA THR A 183 10.18 26.45 -6.29
C THR A 183 9.10 27.45 -6.68
N GLU A 184 8.52 27.32 -7.88
CA GLU A 184 7.43 28.17 -8.35
C GLU A 184 6.16 28.01 -7.51
N PHE A 185 5.82 26.77 -7.14
CA PHE A 185 4.74 26.46 -6.21
C PHE A 185 4.93 27.18 -4.87
N LEU A 186 6.12 27.10 -4.25
CA LEU A 186 6.38 27.75 -2.96
C LEU A 186 6.22 29.27 -3.00
N LEU A 187 6.48 29.93 -4.13
CA LEU A 187 6.27 31.37 -4.31
C LEU A 187 4.78 31.75 -4.29
N ASN A 188 3.90 30.82 -4.67
CA ASN A 188 2.46 31.04 -4.76
C ASN A 188 1.66 30.37 -3.64
N PHE A 189 2.29 29.45 -2.89
CA PHE A 189 1.68 28.67 -1.83
C PHE A 189 0.80 29.50 -0.88
N LYS A 190 1.34 30.61 -0.36
CA LYS A 190 0.63 31.47 0.61
C LYS A 190 -0.58 32.22 0.03
N LYS A 191 -0.71 32.28 -1.30
CA LYS A 191 -1.80 32.99 -1.98
C LYS A 191 -3.01 32.09 -2.24
N ASN A 192 -2.89 30.79 -2.02
CA ASN A 192 -3.96 29.84 -2.31
C ASN A 192 -4.73 29.49 -1.03
N ASP A 193 -6.02 29.80 -1.00
CA ASP A 193 -6.86 29.59 0.19
C ASP A 193 -6.96 28.11 0.60
N ARG A 194 -6.97 27.18 -0.37
CA ARG A 194 -7.04 25.73 -0.07
C ARG A 194 -5.79 25.23 0.63
N LEU A 195 -4.64 25.81 0.29
CA LEU A 195 -3.36 25.43 0.88
C LEU A 195 -3.22 25.91 2.33
N GLN A 196 -4.05 26.86 2.78
CA GLN A 196 -4.11 27.26 4.20
C GLN A 196 -4.64 26.14 5.10
N SER A 197 -5.33 25.14 4.54
CA SER A 197 -5.78 23.97 5.30
C SER A 197 -4.64 23.00 5.64
N LEU A 198 -3.48 23.10 4.99
CA LEU A 198 -2.33 22.24 5.28
C LEU A 198 -1.74 22.61 6.64
N HIS A 199 -1.42 21.60 7.45
CA HIS A 199 -0.89 21.80 8.80
C HIS A 199 0.63 21.56 8.85
N GLY A 200 1.38 22.52 9.40
CA GLY A 200 2.82 22.42 9.69
C GLY A 200 3.76 22.84 8.55
N ASP A 201 5.06 22.90 8.86
CA ASP A 201 6.11 23.06 7.84
C ASP A 201 6.28 21.72 7.12
N PHE A 202 5.65 21.58 5.95
CA PHE A 202 5.68 20.36 5.12
C PHE A 202 6.82 20.34 4.10
N PHE A 203 7.77 21.26 4.26
CA PHE A 203 8.98 21.28 3.45
C PHE A 203 10.17 21.64 4.34
N MET A 204 11.26 20.91 4.17
CA MET A 204 12.52 21.18 4.83
C MET A 204 13.60 21.47 3.80
N LYS A 205 14.35 22.55 4.01
CA LYS A 205 15.60 22.79 3.29
C LYS A 205 16.73 22.19 4.13
N ASP A 206 17.47 21.25 3.58
CA ASP A 206 18.66 20.69 4.23
C ASP A 206 19.88 20.96 3.35
N GLU A 207 21.00 21.35 3.97
CA GLU A 207 22.28 21.51 3.29
C GLU A 207 23.20 20.38 3.76
N GLY A 208 23.21 19.28 3.01
CA GLY A 208 24.04 18.10 3.30
C GLY A 208 25.33 18.08 2.47
N SER A 209 26.14 17.04 2.65
CA SER A 209 27.36 16.78 1.85
C SER A 209 27.07 16.59 0.36
N ALA A 210 25.85 16.22 -0.02
CA ALA A 210 25.36 16.15 -1.40
C ALA A 210 24.85 17.49 -1.96
N GLY A 211 24.99 18.59 -1.21
CA GLY A 211 24.50 19.92 -1.57
C GLY A 211 23.13 20.25 -0.95
N LYS A 212 22.56 21.39 -1.36
CA LYS A 212 21.22 21.82 -0.91
C LYS A 212 20.18 20.86 -1.48
N THR A 213 19.44 20.17 -0.63
CA THR A 213 18.33 19.29 -1.01
C THR A 213 17.06 19.79 -0.33
N ASN A 214 16.00 19.96 -1.13
CA ASN A 214 14.67 20.24 -0.58
C ASN A 214 14.02 18.87 -0.32
N TYR A 215 13.70 18.58 0.93
CA TYR A 215 12.90 17.41 1.30
C TYR A 215 11.43 17.79 1.34
N PHE A 216 10.60 16.99 0.68
CA PHE A 216 9.17 17.00 0.88
C PHE A 216 8.87 16.09 2.07
N THR A 217 8.71 16.68 3.25
CA THR A 217 8.41 15.94 4.47
C THR A 217 6.98 16.25 4.90
N VAL A 218 6.19 15.21 5.15
CA VAL A 218 5.01 15.39 6.00
C VAL A 218 5.48 15.44 7.45
N SER A 219 4.64 16.01 8.30
CA SER A 219 4.89 16.35 9.70
C SER A 219 6.00 15.54 10.38
N ARG A 220 7.06 16.23 10.83
CA ARG A 220 8.18 15.69 11.64
C ARG A 220 9.22 14.83 10.90
N GLY A 221 9.29 14.89 9.58
CA GLY A 221 10.40 14.31 8.82
C GLY A 221 10.11 12.94 8.18
N SER A 222 8.85 12.52 8.14
CA SER A 222 8.44 11.33 7.39
C SER A 222 8.22 11.65 5.91
N SER A 223 8.56 10.67 5.06
CA SER A 223 8.41 10.72 3.60
C SER A 223 6.94 10.52 3.21
N SER A 224 6.34 11.48 2.50
CA SER A 224 4.88 11.52 2.31
C SER A 224 4.36 10.45 1.35
N ASN A 225 4.94 10.38 0.16
CA ASN A 225 4.55 9.43 -0.86
C ASN A 225 4.85 7.99 -0.41
N ALA A 226 6.00 7.76 0.23
CA ALA A 226 6.32 6.47 0.84
C ALA A 226 5.33 6.10 1.95
N SER A 227 4.99 7.03 2.85
CA SER A 227 4.01 6.78 3.92
C SER A 227 2.65 6.38 3.35
N LEU A 228 2.16 7.09 2.34
CA LEU A 228 0.92 6.72 1.66
C LEU A 228 1.02 5.33 1.01
N SER A 229 2.15 5.03 0.35
CA SER A 229 2.39 3.72 -0.28
C SER A 229 2.36 2.58 0.72
N ILE A 230 3.02 2.73 1.87
CA ILE A 230 3.04 1.76 2.97
C ILE A 230 1.62 1.52 3.48
N LEU A 231 0.90 2.58 3.84
CA LEU A 231 -0.44 2.48 4.43
C LEU A 231 -1.47 1.89 3.46
N LEU A 232 -1.41 2.29 2.18
CA LEU A 232 -2.25 1.68 1.15
C LEU A 232 -1.84 0.23 0.86
N GLY A 233 -0.55 -0.10 0.94
CA GLY A 233 -0.05 -1.47 0.84
C GLY A 233 -0.70 -2.39 1.87
N PHE A 234 -0.84 -1.95 3.12
CA PHE A 234 -1.52 -2.72 4.18
C PHE A 234 -2.99 -3.01 3.86
N SER A 235 -3.78 -1.97 3.57
CA SER A 235 -5.21 -2.15 3.25
C SER A 235 -5.42 -2.95 1.97
N ASN A 236 -4.54 -2.77 0.97
CA ASN A 236 -4.58 -3.54 -0.26
C ASN A 236 -4.26 -5.03 -0.01
N ARG A 237 -3.27 -5.36 0.81
CA ARG A 237 -2.98 -6.75 1.20
C ARG A 237 -4.15 -7.42 1.91
N GLU A 238 -4.85 -6.69 2.76
CA GLU A 238 -6.08 -7.18 3.39
C GLU A 238 -7.17 -7.49 2.36
N ARG A 239 -7.39 -6.58 1.38
CA ARG A 239 -8.28 -6.82 0.24
C ARG A 239 -7.88 -8.08 -0.53
N LEU A 240 -6.60 -8.22 -0.86
CA LEU A 240 -6.07 -9.38 -1.61
C LEU A 240 -6.25 -10.69 -0.84
N ALA A 241 -5.91 -10.72 0.44
CA ALA A 241 -6.12 -11.88 1.30
C ALA A 241 -7.61 -12.30 1.29
N ARG A 242 -8.53 -11.35 1.43
CA ARG A 242 -9.97 -11.61 1.38
C ARG A 242 -10.42 -12.16 0.02
N GLN A 243 -9.90 -11.62 -1.07
CA GLN A 243 -10.21 -12.12 -2.42
C GLN A 243 -9.75 -13.56 -2.63
N ILE A 244 -8.52 -13.87 -2.21
CA ILE A 244 -7.98 -15.23 -2.30
C ILE A 244 -8.87 -16.20 -1.50
N ILE A 245 -9.25 -15.82 -0.27
CA ILE A 245 -10.03 -16.68 0.64
C ILE A 245 -11.44 -16.91 0.13
N ASN A 246 -12.06 -15.90 -0.46
CA ASN A 246 -13.41 -15.99 -1.01
C ASN A 246 -13.46 -16.70 -2.37
N SER A 247 -12.33 -17.06 -2.96
CA SER A 247 -12.31 -17.88 -4.19
C SER A 247 -12.87 -19.27 -3.92
N LYS A 248 -13.64 -19.81 -4.89
CA LYS A 248 -14.40 -21.05 -4.78
C LYS A 248 -13.52 -22.24 -4.39
N ASP A 249 -12.31 -22.31 -4.94
CA ASP A 249 -11.38 -23.41 -4.70
C ASP A 249 -10.31 -23.09 -3.66
N HIS A 250 -10.41 -21.97 -2.93
CA HIS A 250 -9.43 -21.54 -1.94
C HIS A 250 -8.97 -22.67 -1.01
N SER A 251 -9.93 -23.41 -0.43
CA SER A 251 -9.64 -24.47 0.54
C SER A 251 -8.72 -25.55 0.00
N GLN A 252 -8.81 -25.85 -1.30
CA GLN A 252 -8.01 -26.87 -1.99
C GLN A 252 -6.61 -26.37 -2.36
N TYR A 253 -6.42 -25.06 -2.46
CA TYR A 253 -5.17 -24.41 -2.85
C TYR A 253 -4.40 -23.81 -1.66
N ARG A 254 -5.02 -23.68 -0.48
CA ARG A 254 -4.48 -22.86 0.61
C ARG A 254 -3.05 -23.21 1.03
N TYR A 255 -2.69 -24.49 1.13
CA TYR A 255 -1.33 -24.89 1.49
C TYR A 255 -0.31 -24.54 0.40
N ALA A 256 -0.70 -24.68 -0.87
CA ALA A 256 0.12 -24.26 -1.99
C ALA A 256 0.30 -22.74 -2.02
N ILE A 257 -0.76 -21.97 -1.70
CA ILE A 257 -0.71 -20.51 -1.61
C ILE A 257 0.23 -20.08 -0.48
N ILE A 258 0.15 -20.68 0.71
CA ILE A 258 1.11 -20.39 1.80
C ILE A 258 2.53 -20.70 1.36
N ALA A 259 2.76 -21.87 0.78
CA ALA A 259 4.09 -22.27 0.34
C ALA A 259 4.65 -21.29 -0.71
N ALA A 260 3.80 -20.79 -1.61
CA ALA A 260 4.17 -19.75 -2.57
C ALA A 260 4.52 -18.42 -1.87
N LEU A 261 3.70 -17.95 -0.93
CA LEU A 261 3.93 -16.70 -0.20
C LEU A 261 5.18 -16.75 0.68
N LEU A 262 5.45 -17.87 1.34
CA LEU A 262 6.68 -18.10 2.12
C LEU A 262 7.92 -18.19 1.22
N GLY A 263 7.75 -18.51 -0.07
CA GLY A 263 8.84 -18.75 -0.99
C GLY A 263 9.52 -20.09 -0.78
N CYS A 264 8.75 -21.14 -0.43
CA CYS A 264 9.26 -22.51 -0.40
C CYS A 264 9.93 -22.86 -1.74
N PRO A 265 11.07 -23.59 -1.77
CA PRO A 265 11.83 -23.79 -3.00
C PRO A 265 11.13 -24.69 -4.03
N GLN A 266 10.27 -25.62 -3.59
CA GLN A 266 9.58 -26.57 -4.46
C GLN A 266 8.64 -25.87 -5.45
N GLU A 267 8.39 -26.49 -6.60
CA GLU A 267 7.42 -25.97 -7.56
C GLU A 267 5.99 -25.98 -6.99
N PRO A 268 5.12 -25.03 -7.38
CA PRO A 268 3.74 -24.99 -6.89
C PRO A 268 2.97 -26.30 -7.06
N ARG A 269 3.25 -27.04 -8.15
CA ARG A 269 2.63 -28.34 -8.44
C ARG A 269 2.90 -29.39 -7.37
N GLU A 270 3.98 -29.29 -6.60
CA GLU A 270 4.29 -30.24 -5.53
C GLU A 270 3.36 -30.11 -4.32
N PHE A 271 2.72 -28.95 -4.17
CA PHE A 271 1.75 -28.69 -3.11
C PHE A 271 0.31 -28.97 -3.53
N LEU A 272 0.08 -29.37 -4.79
CA LEU A 272 -1.25 -29.61 -5.36
C LEU A 272 -1.60 -31.10 -5.41
N ARG A 273 -2.89 -31.37 -5.19
CA ARG A 273 -3.51 -32.68 -5.46
C ARG A 273 -3.47 -33.00 -6.96
N LYS A 274 -3.46 -34.30 -7.30
CA LYS A 274 -3.31 -34.77 -8.69
C LYS A 274 -4.40 -34.22 -9.63
N ASP A 275 -5.64 -34.14 -9.17
CA ASP A 275 -6.78 -33.60 -9.91
C ASP A 275 -6.63 -32.09 -10.17
N LEU A 276 -6.17 -31.32 -9.19
CA LEU A 276 -5.94 -29.88 -9.35
C LEU A 276 -4.82 -29.55 -10.33
N LYS A 277 -3.81 -30.43 -10.46
CA LYS A 277 -2.72 -30.23 -11.43
C LYS A 277 -3.22 -30.10 -12.87
N LEU A 278 -4.34 -30.76 -13.20
CA LEU A 278 -4.97 -30.71 -14.53
C LEU A 278 -5.65 -29.37 -14.82
N ASN A 279 -5.93 -28.56 -13.80
CA ASN A 279 -6.54 -27.24 -13.95
C ASN A 279 -5.56 -26.14 -14.38
N HIS A 280 -4.29 -26.48 -14.60
CA HIS A 280 -3.23 -25.52 -14.90
C HIS A 280 -2.68 -25.70 -16.31
N PRO A 281 -3.20 -24.94 -17.31
CA PRO A 281 -2.88 -25.16 -18.72
C PRO A 281 -1.41 -24.84 -19.04
N LYS A 282 -0.80 -23.87 -18.36
CA LYS A 282 0.63 -23.57 -18.49
C LYS A 282 1.46 -24.32 -17.45
N SER A 283 2.70 -24.65 -17.80
CA SER A 283 3.73 -25.08 -16.85
C SER A 283 4.15 -23.92 -15.93
N PHE A 284 4.77 -24.24 -14.79
CA PHE A 284 5.31 -23.21 -13.91
C PHE A 284 6.41 -22.39 -14.59
N LYS A 285 7.25 -23.03 -15.40
CA LYS A 285 8.31 -22.35 -16.17
C LYS A 285 7.74 -21.29 -17.12
N GLU A 286 6.70 -21.63 -17.89
CA GLU A 286 6.04 -20.66 -18.78
C GLU A 286 5.48 -19.47 -18.01
N VAL A 287 4.82 -19.71 -16.86
CA VAL A 287 4.30 -18.63 -16.01
C VAL A 287 5.44 -17.77 -15.43
N LEU A 288 6.56 -18.39 -15.03
CA LEU A 288 7.73 -17.67 -14.53
C LEU A 288 8.34 -16.77 -15.60
N ASP A 289 8.57 -17.29 -16.80
CA ASP A 289 9.13 -16.54 -17.93
C ASP A 289 8.22 -15.35 -18.30
N GLU A 290 6.90 -15.57 -18.34
CA GLU A 290 5.91 -14.50 -18.53
C GLU A 290 5.95 -13.46 -17.41
N THR A 291 6.10 -13.90 -16.16
CA THR A 291 6.17 -13.01 -14.99
C THR A 291 7.41 -12.12 -15.04
N GLN A 292 8.57 -12.71 -15.35
CA GLN A 292 9.83 -11.98 -15.51
C GLN A 292 9.71 -10.93 -16.61
N LYS A 293 9.12 -11.29 -17.76
CA LYS A 293 8.91 -10.34 -18.86
C LYS A 293 8.02 -9.17 -18.44
N LEU A 294 6.89 -9.43 -17.78
CA LEU A 294 5.95 -8.39 -17.36
C LEU A 294 6.55 -7.45 -16.31
N ILE A 295 7.24 -7.99 -15.30
CA ILE A 295 7.94 -7.19 -14.28
C ILE A 295 9.05 -6.34 -14.92
N HIS A 296 9.84 -6.92 -15.82
CA HIS A 296 10.88 -6.18 -16.54
C HIS A 296 10.30 -5.04 -17.38
N GLN A 297 9.18 -5.27 -18.09
CA GLN A 297 8.49 -4.22 -18.83
C GLN A 297 7.96 -3.11 -17.93
N GLY A 298 7.40 -3.47 -16.76
CA GLY A 298 6.97 -2.49 -15.75
C GLY A 298 8.13 -1.64 -15.23
N HIS A 299 9.28 -2.26 -14.97
CA HIS A 299 10.51 -1.57 -14.58
C HIS A 299 11.01 -0.60 -15.66
N LEU A 300 11.16 -1.06 -16.90
CA LEU A 300 11.59 -0.19 -18.02
C LEU A 300 10.67 1.02 -18.22
N ARG A 301 9.36 0.83 -18.03
CA ARG A 301 8.40 1.94 -18.05
C ARG A 301 8.70 2.96 -16.96
N ARG A 302 8.95 2.52 -15.72
CA ARG A 302 9.27 3.44 -14.61
C ARG A 302 10.55 4.21 -14.89
N LEU A 303 11.58 3.54 -15.37
CA LEU A 303 12.81 4.21 -15.81
C LEU A 303 12.51 5.30 -16.83
N HIS A 304 11.72 4.98 -17.87
CA HIS A 304 11.34 5.95 -18.89
C HIS A 304 10.58 7.16 -18.32
N LEU A 305 9.60 6.92 -17.43
CA LEU A 305 8.87 8.00 -16.77
C LEU A 305 9.82 8.87 -15.93
N SER A 306 10.79 8.28 -15.24
CA SER A 306 11.78 9.04 -14.47
C SER A 306 12.70 9.88 -15.36
N GLU A 307 13.15 9.32 -16.48
CA GLU A 307 14.00 10.02 -17.44
C GLU A 307 13.33 11.27 -17.98
N GLU A 308 12.03 11.21 -18.29
CA GLU A 308 11.27 12.38 -18.79
C GLU A 308 11.29 13.56 -17.82
N PHE A 309 11.23 13.32 -16.51
CA PHE A 309 11.29 14.38 -15.49
C PHE A 309 12.69 14.94 -15.26
N GLN A 310 13.73 14.24 -15.73
CA GLN A 310 15.12 14.51 -15.32
C GLN A 310 16.11 14.79 -16.46
N LYS A 311 15.61 14.96 -17.70
CA LYS A 311 16.41 15.34 -18.90
C LYS A 311 17.35 16.54 -18.72
N THR A 312 17.23 17.32 -17.63
CA THR A 312 18.02 18.53 -17.37
C THR A 312 19.17 18.36 -16.38
N SER A 313 19.38 17.21 -15.73
CA SER A 313 20.45 17.04 -14.74
C SER A 313 21.61 16.17 -15.26
N PRO A 314 22.74 16.77 -15.70
CA PRO A 314 23.89 16.03 -16.23
C PRO A 314 24.67 15.21 -15.17
N ASP A 315 24.39 15.39 -13.87
CA ASP A 315 25.20 14.83 -12.77
C ASP A 315 24.51 13.70 -11.98
N ASN A 316 23.32 13.24 -12.35
CA ASN A 316 22.60 12.19 -11.61
C ASN A 316 22.39 10.93 -12.46
N ASP A 317 23.15 9.87 -12.17
CA ASP A 317 22.82 8.52 -12.64
C ASP A 317 21.61 8.01 -11.84
N ILE A 318 20.42 8.38 -12.33
CA ILE A 318 19.13 7.99 -11.76
C ILE A 318 18.89 6.50 -11.94
N SER A 319 19.53 5.85 -12.91
CA SER A 319 19.42 4.40 -13.08
C SER A 319 19.94 3.67 -11.83
N GLU A 320 20.90 4.24 -11.11
CA GLU A 320 21.35 3.72 -9.81
C GLU A 320 20.35 3.95 -8.66
N ARG A 321 19.42 4.90 -8.80
CA ARG A 321 18.42 5.23 -7.77
C ARG A 321 17.10 4.53 -8.01
N VAL A 322 16.59 4.60 -9.24
CA VAL A 322 15.26 4.10 -9.65
C VAL A 322 15.16 2.58 -9.63
N ASP A 323 16.25 1.82 -9.49
CA ASP A 323 16.10 0.42 -9.13
C ASP A 323 17.38 -0.24 -8.58
N ARG A 324 17.69 0.01 -7.31
CA ARG A 324 18.38 -1.00 -6.49
C ARG A 324 17.39 -2.00 -5.84
N PHE A 325 16.09 -1.75 -5.93
CA PHE A 325 15.05 -2.50 -5.21
C PHE A 325 13.98 -3.13 -6.11
N GLY A 326 14.26 -3.28 -7.41
CA GLY A 326 13.40 -4.02 -8.32
C GLY A 326 13.11 -5.38 -7.72
N LEU A 327 11.88 -5.87 -7.86
CA LEU A 327 11.42 -7.08 -7.17
C LEU A 327 12.53 -8.13 -7.19
N ARG A 328 13.04 -8.46 -6.00
CA ARG A 328 14.17 -9.38 -5.86
C ARG A 328 13.84 -10.65 -6.64
N GLN A 329 14.82 -11.34 -7.22
CA GLN A 329 14.55 -12.56 -7.99
C GLN A 329 13.71 -13.59 -7.20
N LYS A 330 13.88 -13.65 -5.87
CA LYS A 330 13.02 -14.44 -4.96
C LYS A 330 11.55 -14.00 -4.98
N GLU A 331 11.28 -12.70 -4.99
CA GLU A 331 9.92 -12.15 -5.08
C GLU A 331 9.29 -12.39 -6.45
N ILE A 332 10.04 -12.22 -7.54
CA ILE A 332 9.55 -12.57 -8.88
C ILE A 332 9.09 -14.03 -8.93
N VAL A 333 9.87 -14.93 -8.32
CA VAL A 333 9.49 -16.35 -8.19
C VAL A 333 8.23 -16.50 -7.33
N ARG A 334 8.09 -15.81 -6.20
CA ARG A 334 6.86 -15.84 -5.36
C ARG A 334 5.64 -15.36 -6.14
N VAL A 335 5.74 -14.23 -6.84
CA VAL A 335 4.70 -13.71 -7.73
C VAL A 335 4.33 -14.76 -8.77
N ALA A 336 5.30 -15.34 -9.47
CA ALA A 336 5.06 -16.36 -10.48
C ALA A 336 4.35 -17.61 -9.89
N LYS A 337 4.69 -18.00 -8.66
CA LYS A 337 4.02 -19.11 -7.97
C LYS A 337 2.56 -18.79 -7.66
N LEU A 338 2.27 -17.57 -7.19
CA LEU A 338 0.89 -17.12 -6.99
C LEU A 338 0.12 -17.05 -8.30
N ARG A 339 0.69 -16.46 -9.36
CA ARG A 339 0.07 -16.42 -10.69
C ARG A 339 -0.22 -17.82 -11.21
N TYR A 340 0.72 -18.74 -11.04
CA TYR A 340 0.49 -20.15 -11.38
C TYR A 340 -0.68 -20.72 -10.59
N LEU A 341 -0.75 -20.45 -9.28
CA LEU A 341 -1.78 -20.99 -8.41
C LEU A 341 -3.14 -20.33 -8.56
N LEU A 342 -3.25 -19.10 -9.05
CA LEU A 342 -4.47 -18.27 -9.01
C LEU A 342 -4.95 -17.82 -10.39
N GLU A 343 -4.03 -17.35 -11.26
CA GLU A 343 -4.36 -16.88 -12.62
C GLU A 343 -4.38 -18.02 -13.65
N ASN A 344 -3.48 -18.99 -13.50
CA ASN A 344 -3.33 -20.10 -14.43
C ASN A 344 -4.32 -21.23 -14.09
N ARG A 345 -5.53 -20.92 -13.63
CA ARG A 345 -6.60 -21.90 -13.40
C ARG A 345 -7.57 -21.89 -14.58
N THR A 346 -8.07 -23.06 -14.98
CA THR A 346 -9.17 -23.17 -15.96
C THR A 346 -10.54 -22.82 -15.37
N VAL A 347 -10.68 -22.87 -14.04
CA VAL A 347 -11.91 -22.56 -13.30
C VAL A 347 -11.58 -21.56 -12.21
N ASP A 348 -12.48 -20.60 -11.96
CA ASP A 348 -12.36 -19.63 -10.86
C ASP A 348 -11.02 -18.88 -10.84
N LYS A 349 -10.61 -18.41 -12.03
CA LYS A 349 -9.40 -17.62 -12.22
C LYS A 349 -9.51 -16.31 -11.45
N LEU A 350 -8.51 -16.01 -10.61
CA LEU A 350 -8.32 -14.68 -10.04
C LEU A 350 -7.28 -13.94 -10.87
N GLU A 351 -7.64 -12.80 -11.45
CA GLU A 351 -6.72 -11.93 -12.19
C GLU A 351 -5.86 -11.13 -11.20
N MET A 352 -4.54 -11.32 -11.26
CA MET A 352 -3.56 -10.63 -10.41
C MET A 352 -2.97 -9.38 -11.08
N ASP A 353 -3.20 -9.17 -12.37
CA ASP A 353 -2.72 -8.00 -13.13
C ASP A 353 -3.26 -6.64 -12.62
N ARG A 354 -4.22 -6.68 -11.69
CA ARG A 354 -4.79 -5.52 -10.97
C ARG A 354 -4.59 -5.57 -9.46
N TRP A 355 -3.70 -6.43 -8.97
CA TRP A 355 -3.47 -6.53 -7.53
C TRP A 355 -2.59 -5.41 -6.99
N SER A 356 -1.66 -4.93 -7.80
CA SER A 356 -0.90 -3.72 -7.50
C SER A 356 -1.82 -2.49 -7.47
N LEU A 357 -1.37 -1.47 -6.76
CA LEU A 357 -2.01 -0.16 -6.76
C LEU A 357 -1.68 0.66 -8.01
N SER A 358 -0.72 0.23 -8.85
CA SER A 358 -0.33 0.92 -10.08
C SER A 358 -1.51 1.34 -10.96
N HIS A 359 -1.33 2.47 -11.67
CA HIS A 359 -2.28 2.96 -12.67
C HIS A 359 -2.48 1.99 -13.83
N ARG A 360 -1.51 1.11 -14.09
CA ARG A 360 -1.60 0.13 -15.16
C ARG A 360 -2.05 -1.23 -14.64
N LYS A 361 -2.86 -1.87 -15.47
CA LYS A 361 -3.02 -3.33 -15.43
C LYS A 361 -1.76 -3.90 -16.06
N ASP A 362 -1.18 -4.96 -15.49
CA ASP A 362 0.07 -5.65 -15.90
C ASP A 362 1.26 -5.48 -14.96
N THR A 363 1.13 -4.67 -13.90
CA THR A 363 2.19 -4.56 -12.90
C THR A 363 1.95 -5.56 -11.77
N TYR A 364 2.94 -6.40 -11.48
CA TYR A 364 2.90 -7.34 -10.33
C TYR A 364 3.73 -6.83 -9.15
N ASP A 365 3.96 -5.52 -9.12
CA ASP A 365 4.77 -4.89 -8.11
C ASP A 365 3.89 -4.51 -6.91
N LEU A 366 4.19 -5.16 -5.79
CA LEU A 366 3.54 -4.99 -4.50
C LEU A 366 4.49 -4.35 -3.48
N ASN A 367 5.63 -3.82 -3.94
CA ASN A 367 6.58 -3.12 -3.10
C ASN A 367 5.96 -1.82 -2.58
N ASP A 368 5.93 -1.69 -1.26
CA ASP A 368 5.46 -0.49 -0.58
C ASP A 368 6.59 0.33 0.07
N GLY A 369 7.84 -0.08 -0.10
CA GLY A 369 9.03 0.56 0.48
C GLY A 369 9.49 -0.06 1.80
N LEU A 370 8.65 -0.89 2.43
CA LEU A 370 9.03 -1.71 3.58
C LEU A 370 9.16 -3.19 3.22
N SER A 371 8.34 -3.63 2.27
CA SER A 371 8.08 -5.04 2.03
C SER A 371 7.47 -5.26 0.65
N GLY A 372 7.53 -6.50 0.18
CA GLY A 372 6.71 -6.96 -0.93
C GLY A 372 5.68 -8.00 -0.51
N LEU A 373 5.74 -9.17 -1.14
CA LEU A 373 4.74 -10.23 -0.97
C LEU A 373 4.79 -10.90 0.42
N GLU A 374 5.91 -10.84 1.13
CA GLU A 374 6.05 -11.41 2.48
C GLU A 374 4.95 -10.94 3.44
N ASN A 375 4.56 -9.67 3.36
CA ASN A 375 3.56 -9.12 4.25
C ASN A 375 2.15 -9.60 3.93
N LEU A 376 1.88 -10.04 2.69
CA LEU A 376 0.59 -10.64 2.36
C LEU A 376 0.36 -11.92 3.17
N VAL A 377 1.42 -12.65 3.55
CA VAL A 377 1.28 -13.84 4.39
C VAL A 377 0.66 -13.50 5.75
N GLY A 378 1.09 -12.37 6.36
CA GLY A 378 0.58 -11.91 7.65
C GLY A 378 -0.90 -11.57 7.65
N HIS A 379 -1.45 -11.14 6.50
CA HIS A 379 -2.90 -10.94 6.34
C HIS A 379 -3.62 -12.24 5.96
N TYR A 380 -3.03 -13.05 5.10
CA TYR A 380 -3.66 -14.23 4.53
C TYR A 380 -3.76 -15.40 5.50
N VAL A 381 -2.66 -15.78 6.17
CA VAL A 381 -2.61 -16.98 7.02
C VAL A 381 -3.62 -16.91 8.17
N PRO A 382 -3.70 -15.82 8.97
CA PRO A 382 -4.67 -15.76 10.06
C PRO A 382 -6.12 -15.91 9.56
N MET A 383 -6.44 -15.31 8.41
CA MET A 383 -7.78 -15.41 7.82
C MET A 383 -8.06 -16.79 7.20
N ALA A 384 -7.06 -17.43 6.59
CA ALA A 384 -7.22 -18.74 5.95
C ALA A 384 -7.28 -19.90 6.96
N PHE A 385 -6.75 -19.71 8.17
CA PHE A 385 -6.60 -20.73 9.22
C PHE A 385 -7.21 -20.34 10.55
N SER A 386 -8.24 -19.51 10.58
CA SER A 386 -8.93 -19.04 11.80
C SER A 386 -9.55 -20.16 12.68
N LEU A 387 -9.16 -21.42 12.48
CA LEU A 387 -9.55 -22.63 13.21
C LEU A 387 -8.37 -23.61 13.51
N SER A 388 -7.10 -23.30 13.20
CA SER A 388 -5.96 -24.23 13.40
C SER A 388 -4.75 -23.60 14.11
N GLU A 389 -4.75 -23.67 15.44
CA GLU A 389 -3.68 -23.11 16.30
C GLU A 389 -2.26 -23.62 15.95
N SER A 390 -2.09 -24.86 15.47
CA SER A 390 -0.78 -25.48 15.22
C SER A 390 0.01 -24.86 14.08
N ILE A 391 -0.66 -24.31 13.07
CA ILE A 391 -0.02 -23.67 11.91
C ILE A 391 0.25 -22.20 12.26
N THR A 392 -0.74 -21.53 12.85
CA THR A 392 -0.62 -20.12 13.25
C THR A 392 0.53 -19.90 14.24
N SER A 393 0.72 -20.81 15.19
CA SER A 393 1.81 -20.73 16.20
C SER A 393 3.22 -20.96 15.63
N LYS A 394 3.35 -21.67 14.51
CA LYS A 394 4.65 -21.91 13.85
C LYS A 394 5.06 -20.77 12.92
N ILE A 395 4.13 -19.89 12.58
CA ILE A 395 4.35 -18.75 11.70
C ILE A 395 4.50 -17.50 12.57
N THR A 396 5.70 -17.27 13.09
CA THR A 396 6.05 -16.03 13.80
C THR A 396 6.44 -14.96 12.78
N TYR A 397 5.61 -13.93 12.66
CA TYR A 397 6.00 -12.68 12.02
C TYR A 397 6.37 -11.65 13.07
N GLU A 398 7.46 -10.93 12.84
CA GLU A 398 7.65 -9.63 13.47
C GLU A 398 6.55 -8.73 12.90
N THR A 399 5.57 -8.37 13.74
CA THR A 399 4.66 -7.27 13.43
C THR A 399 5.52 -6.05 13.12
N ILE A 400 5.40 -5.46 11.93
CA ILE A 400 6.14 -4.23 11.60
C ILE A 400 5.92 -3.25 12.75
N PRO A 401 6.99 -2.77 13.40
CA PRO A 401 6.87 -1.85 14.50
C PRO A 401 6.07 -0.63 14.05
N PHE A 402 5.02 -0.39 14.81
CA PHE A 402 4.05 0.68 14.69
C PHE A 402 4.64 2.10 14.81
N ALA A 403 5.96 2.24 14.83
CA ALA A 403 6.68 3.50 15.04
C ALA A 403 6.40 4.53 13.92
N ILE A 404 5.87 4.11 12.77
CA ILE A 404 5.43 5.01 11.70
C ILE A 404 4.14 5.76 12.12
N THR A 405 3.35 5.21 13.05
CA THR A 405 2.04 5.77 13.45
C THR A 405 1.86 5.91 14.96
N SER A 406 2.89 5.66 15.79
CA SER A 406 2.79 5.80 17.25
C SER A 406 2.81 7.29 17.63
N TYR A 407 1.64 7.92 17.48
CA TYR A 407 1.39 9.32 17.80
C TYR A 407 0.89 9.55 19.24
N ASP A 408 0.97 8.55 20.12
CA ASP A 408 0.45 8.59 21.49
C ASP A 408 1.31 9.42 22.47
N SER A 409 2.01 10.48 22.03
CA SER A 409 2.61 11.43 22.96
C SER A 409 2.36 12.88 22.58
N ASP A 410 1.42 13.50 23.30
CA ASP A 410 1.36 14.95 23.52
C ASP A 410 2.66 15.50 24.14
N ALA A 411 3.57 14.63 24.59
CA ALA A 411 4.95 14.99 24.86
C ALA A 411 5.71 15.15 23.53
N ILE A 412 5.87 16.40 23.10
CA ILE A 412 6.94 16.80 22.18
C ILE A 412 8.25 16.49 22.91
N PRO A 413 9.11 15.56 22.45
CA PRO A 413 10.45 15.45 23.00
C PRO A 413 11.15 16.77 22.72
N SER A 414 11.55 17.50 23.77
CA SER A 414 12.21 18.81 23.65
C SER A 414 13.61 18.73 23.02
N ASN A 415 14.09 17.52 22.73
CA ASN A 415 15.37 17.30 22.07
C ASN A 415 15.17 17.06 20.57
N LYS A 416 15.66 18.02 19.77
CA LYS A 416 15.76 18.00 18.31
C LYS A 416 16.78 16.96 17.80
N GLU A 417 16.83 15.77 18.36
CA GLU A 417 17.55 14.70 17.69
C GLU A 417 16.70 14.27 16.50
N LYS A 418 17.20 14.60 15.31
CA LYS A 418 16.68 14.12 14.03
C LYS A 418 16.78 12.59 14.07
N GLU A 419 15.74 11.91 14.52
CA GLU A 419 15.54 10.51 14.19
C GLU A 419 15.31 10.47 12.67
N VAL A 420 16.40 10.35 11.92
CA VAL A 420 16.35 9.95 10.53
C VAL A 420 15.70 8.58 10.55
N PHE A 421 14.45 8.51 10.10
CA PHE A 421 13.73 7.26 9.88
C PHE A 421 14.52 6.39 8.90
N ALA A 422 15.45 5.60 9.41
CA ALA A 422 16.09 4.53 8.67
C ALA A 422 15.09 3.37 8.65
N LEU A 423 14.31 3.28 7.57
CA LEU A 423 13.53 2.10 7.26
C LEU A 423 14.52 0.94 7.03
N GLN A 424 14.87 0.20 8.08
CA GLN A 424 15.61 -1.04 7.93
C GLN A 424 14.64 -2.10 7.41
N ALA A 425 14.77 -2.41 6.12
CA ALA A 425 14.10 -3.56 5.54
C ALA A 425 14.69 -4.83 6.17
N PHE A 426 13.91 -5.52 6.99
CA PHE A 426 14.28 -6.83 7.50
C PHE A 426 13.99 -7.87 6.41
N GLU A 427 15.02 -8.61 5.98
CA GLU A 427 14.77 -9.78 5.15
C GLU A 427 14.10 -10.85 6.01
N ALA A 428 12.83 -11.17 5.70
CA ALA A 428 12.16 -12.31 6.32
C ALA A 428 13.03 -13.57 6.12
N PRO A 429 13.33 -14.33 7.20
CA PRO A 429 14.11 -15.54 7.09
C PRO A 429 13.45 -16.51 6.11
N SER A 430 14.27 -17.25 5.35
CA SER A 430 13.75 -18.28 4.47
C SER A 430 13.01 -19.34 5.30
N PRO A 431 11.85 -19.84 4.85
CA PRO A 431 11.09 -20.84 5.60
C PRO A 431 11.96 -22.09 5.81
N SER A 432 11.81 -22.73 6.97
CA SER A 432 12.54 -23.98 7.23
C SER A 432 12.12 -25.06 6.22
N LYS A 433 13.06 -25.95 5.90
CA LYS A 433 12.79 -27.07 4.99
C LYS A 433 11.64 -27.93 5.51
N GLU A 434 11.60 -28.15 6.83
CA GLU A 434 10.59 -28.92 7.54
C GLU A 434 9.19 -28.31 7.36
N LEU A 435 9.06 -26.98 7.46
CA LEU A 435 7.78 -26.30 7.24
C LEU A 435 7.29 -26.48 5.81
N CYS A 436 8.18 -26.34 4.82
CA CYS A 436 7.81 -26.55 3.41
C CYS A 436 7.44 -28.02 3.12
N GLU A 437 8.10 -28.98 3.75
CA GLU A 437 7.74 -30.40 3.66
C GLU A 437 6.38 -30.69 4.32
N GLU A 438 6.11 -30.12 5.50
CA GLU A 438 4.83 -30.22 6.19
C GLU A 438 3.68 -29.65 5.34
N LEU A 439 3.87 -28.47 4.73
CA LEU A 439 2.89 -27.87 3.82
C LEU A 439 2.65 -28.75 2.58
N ALA A 440 3.69 -29.38 2.03
CA ALA A 440 3.56 -30.29 0.90
C ALA A 440 2.80 -31.58 1.26
N ILE A 441 3.03 -32.12 2.45
CA ILE A 441 2.29 -33.29 2.97
C ILE A 441 0.82 -32.92 3.19
N ASN A 442 0.55 -31.81 3.87
CA ASN A 442 -0.81 -31.36 4.18
C ASN A 442 -1.61 -31.03 2.90
N GLY A 443 -0.99 -30.35 1.92
CA GLY A 443 -1.61 -30.09 0.62
C GLY A 443 -2.00 -31.35 -0.15
N LYS A 444 -1.32 -32.48 0.10
CA LYS A 444 -1.65 -33.79 -0.49
C LYS A 444 -2.70 -34.56 0.34
N ALA A 445 -2.74 -34.35 1.65
CA ALA A 445 -3.50 -35.18 2.59
C ALA A 445 -4.94 -34.73 2.88
N GLU A 446 -5.29 -33.46 2.62
CA GLU A 446 -6.47 -32.79 3.20
C GLU A 446 -7.90 -33.27 2.81
N LEU A 447 -8.09 -34.52 2.38
CA LEU A 447 -9.40 -35.13 2.16
C LEU A 447 -9.59 -36.52 2.77
N THR A 448 -8.55 -37.13 3.37
CA THR A 448 -8.75 -38.40 4.08
C THR A 448 -9.55 -38.25 5.39
N TRP A 449 -9.74 -37.02 5.88
CA TRP A 449 -10.45 -36.73 7.15
C TRP A 449 -11.90 -36.23 7.00
N LYS A 450 -12.44 -36.12 5.77
CA LYS A 450 -13.85 -35.79 5.52
C LYS A 450 -14.48 -36.77 4.53
N ARG A 451 -14.54 -38.04 4.91
CA ARG A 451 -15.49 -39.02 4.37
C ARG A 451 -16.25 -39.67 5.52
#